data_AF-A0A7X5QRZ9-F1
#
_entry.id   AF-A0A7X5QRZ9-F1
#
_cell.length_a   1.000
_cell.length_b   1.000
_cell.length_c   1.000
_cell.angle_alpha   90.00
_cell.angle_beta   90.00
_cell.angle_gamma   90.00
#
_symmetry.space_group_name_H-M   'P 1'
#
loop_
_entity.id
_entity.type
_entity.pdbx_description
1 polymer ?
#
loop_
_entity_poly.entity_id
_entity_poly.type
_entity_poly.pdbx_seq_one_letter_code
_entity_poly.pdbx_strand_id
1 'polypeptide(L)'
;MKNKMSDVRNHLVAMLEALGDPEATPEVVERAKATSIVAGTYINAVKCEIDALKLHDDIGRTTAAVELPGREEPRVLTSEIRRVA
;
A
#
# COMPACT_ATOMS: atom_id res chain seq x y z
N MET A 1 -4.60 -6.07 -6.88
CA MET A 1 -4.82 -6.28 -5.43
C MET A 1 -6.12 -5.63 -5.01
N LYS A 2 -6.91 -6.29 -4.17
CA LYS A 2 -8.28 -5.88 -3.79
C LYS A 2 -8.33 -4.70 -2.80
N ASN A 3 -7.21 -4.38 -2.16
CA ASN A 3 -7.06 -3.22 -1.27
C ASN A 3 -5.78 -2.47 -1.64
N LYS A 4 -5.87 -1.17 -1.85
CA LYS A 4 -4.78 -0.26 -2.21
C LYS A 4 -4.48 0.69 -1.06
N MET A 5 -3.28 1.28 -1.05
CA MET A 5 -2.93 2.29 -0.06
C MET A 5 -3.82 3.55 -0.11
N SER A 6 -4.39 3.84 -1.29
CA SER A 6 -5.43 4.85 -1.43
C SER A 6 -6.64 4.59 -0.54
N ASP A 7 -7.00 3.34 -0.31
CA ASP A 7 -8.24 2.98 0.40
C ASP A 7 -8.07 3.24 1.90
N VAL A 8 -6.92 2.87 2.46
CA VAL A 8 -6.55 3.19 3.85
C VAL A 8 -6.51 4.70 4.06
N ARG A 9 -5.88 5.45 3.13
CA ARG A 9 -5.83 6.91 3.21
C ARG A 9 -7.22 7.53 3.17
N ASN A 10 -8.07 7.10 2.24
CA ASN A 10 -9.43 7.63 2.10
C ASN A 10 -10.25 7.36 3.37
N HIS A 11 -10.09 6.18 3.99
CA HIS A 11 -10.77 5.86 5.24
C HIS A 11 -10.29 6.73 6.42
N LEU A 12 -8.97 6.96 6.54
CA LEU A 12 -8.42 7.84 7.57
C LEU A 12 -8.88 9.29 7.41
N VAL A 13 -8.95 9.79 6.17
CA VAL A 13 -9.45 11.15 5.90
C VAL A 13 -10.92 11.28 6.28
N ALA A 14 -11.77 10.33 5.88
CA ALA A 14 -13.18 10.33 6.27
C ALA A 14 -13.37 10.33 7.81
N MET A 15 -12.48 9.65 8.53
CA MET A 15 -12.51 9.64 9.99
C MET A 15 -12.02 10.94 10.61
N LEU A 16 -11.05 11.63 9.99
CA LEU A 16 -10.65 12.98 10.41
C LEU A 16 -11.79 13.98 10.21
N GLU A 17 -12.52 13.88 9.10
CA GLU A 17 -13.70 14.71 8.85
C GLU A 17 -14.79 14.47 9.91
N ALA A 18 -15.07 13.21 10.25
CA ALA A 18 -16.03 12.84 11.28
C ALA A 18 -15.66 13.35 12.69
N LEU A 19 -14.37 13.54 12.97
CA LEU A 19 -13.91 14.14 14.23
C LEU A 19 -14.16 15.66 14.30
N GLY A 20 -14.34 16.32 13.16
CA GLY A 20 -14.66 17.75 13.09
C GLY A 20 -16.16 18.05 13.24
N ASP A 21 -17.01 17.02 13.29
CA ASP A 21 -18.45 17.16 13.48
C ASP A 21 -18.76 17.67 14.91
N PRO A 22 -19.47 18.80 15.08
CA PRO A 22 -19.89 19.28 16.39
C PRO A 22 -20.72 18.27 17.20
N GLU A 23 -21.40 17.34 16.52
CA GLU A 23 -22.22 16.29 17.13
C GLU A 23 -21.44 14.96 17.32
N ALA A 24 -20.12 14.98 17.11
CA ALA A 24 -19.28 13.80 17.29
C ALA A 24 -19.39 13.25 18.72
N THR A 25 -19.78 11.97 18.83
CA THR A 25 -19.88 11.31 20.12
C THR A 25 -18.50 10.80 20.59
N PRO A 26 -18.32 10.55 21.90
CA PRO A 26 -17.09 9.94 22.42
C PRO A 26 -16.71 8.62 21.72
N GLU A 27 -17.70 7.84 21.27
CA GLU A 27 -17.48 6.60 20.53
C GLU A 27 -16.80 6.83 19.17
N VAL A 28 -17.13 7.94 18.48
CA VAL A 28 -16.45 8.33 17.22
C VAL A 28 -14.96 8.57 17.48
N VAL A 29 -14.64 9.23 18.59
CA VAL A 29 -13.26 9.51 18.99
C VAL A 29 -12.50 8.22 19.32
N GLU A 30 -13.10 7.30 20.07
CA GLU A 30 -12.46 6.01 20.39
C GLU A 30 -12.25 5.14 19.15
N ARG A 31 -13.22 5.10 18.25
CA ARG A 31 -13.07 4.43 16.96
C ARG A 31 -11.96 5.06 16.12
N ALA A 32 -11.85 6.39 16.13
CA ALA A 32 -10.78 7.12 15.44
C ALA A 32 -9.39 6.76 15.95
N LYS A 33 -9.23 6.66 17.27
CA LYS A 33 -7.97 6.20 17.89
C LYS A 33 -7.64 4.77 17.48
N ALA A 34 -8.60 3.85 17.61
CA ALA A 34 -8.39 2.44 17.29
C ALA A 34 -7.99 2.24 15.82
N THR A 35 -8.67 2.90 14.89
CA THR A 35 -8.31 2.80 13.46
C THR A 35 -6.96 3.44 13.17
N SER A 36 -6.61 4.56 13.81
CA SER A 36 -5.30 5.19 13.63
C SER A 36 -4.15 4.25 14.03
N ILE A 37 -4.31 3.49 15.12
CA ILE A 37 -3.34 2.49 15.57
C ILE A 37 -3.19 1.36 14.54
N VAL A 38 -4.31 0.78 14.10
CA VAL A 38 -4.30 -0.32 13.11
C VAL A 38 -3.70 0.14 11.79
N ALA A 39 -4.07 1.32 11.31
CA ALA A 39 -3.52 1.89 10.09
C ALA A 39 -2.01 2.16 10.19
N GLY A 40 -1.54 2.64 11.35
CA GLY A 40 -0.11 2.80 11.62
C GLY A 40 0.65 1.48 11.53
N THR A 41 0.14 0.42 12.15
CA THR A 41 0.71 -0.93 12.07
C THR A 41 0.77 -1.44 10.63
N TYR A 42 -0.31 -1.26 9.87
CA TYR A 42 -0.37 -1.65 8.46
C TYR A 42 0.65 -0.90 7.59
N ILE A 43 0.75 0.42 7.75
CA ILE A 43 1.72 1.25 7.02
C ILE A 43 3.16 0.80 7.32
N ASN A 44 3.46 0.46 8.57
CA ASN A 44 4.79 -0.05 8.96
C ASN A 44 5.09 -1.42 8.33
N ALA A 45 4.11 -2.31 8.23
CA ALA A 45 4.28 -3.59 7.53
C ALA A 45 4.63 -3.37 6.05
N VAL A 46 3.90 -2.49 5.35
CA VAL A 46 4.16 -2.15 3.95
C VAL A 46 5.55 -1.51 3.77
N LYS A 47 5.97 -0.64 4.69
CA LYS A 47 7.35 -0.08 4.66
C LYS A 47 8.41 -1.18 4.78
N CYS A 48 8.19 -2.14 5.67
CA CYS A 48 9.09 -3.28 5.85
C CYS A 48 9.23 -4.10 4.55
N GLU A 49 8.12 -4.36 3.85
CA GLU A 49 8.14 -5.02 2.53
C GLU A 49 8.95 -4.21 1.50
N ILE A 50 8.71 -2.90 1.42
CA ILE A 50 9.46 -2.02 0.51
C ILE A 50 10.97 -2.05 0.83
N ASP A 51 11.34 -1.99 2.11
CA ASP A 51 12.75 -1.99 2.51
C ASP A 51 13.43 -3.34 2.24
N ALA A 52 12.70 -4.45 2.37
CA ALA A 52 13.18 -5.76 1.96
C ALA A 52 13.40 -5.87 0.44
N LEU A 53 12.52 -5.26 -0.37
CA LEU A 53 12.72 -5.19 -1.82
C LEU A 53 13.95 -4.36 -2.20
N LYS A 54 14.15 -3.20 -1.56
CA LYS A 54 15.37 -2.40 -1.75
C LYS A 54 16.63 -3.20 -1.37
N LEU A 55 16.61 -3.87 -0.22
CA LEU A 55 17.73 -4.70 0.22
C LEU A 55 18.02 -5.83 -0.77
N HIS A 56 16.96 -6.46 -1.31
CA HIS A 56 17.11 -7.48 -2.34
C HIS A 56 17.76 -6.92 -3.60
N ASP A 57 17.35 -5.73 -4.06
CA ASP A 57 17.93 -5.11 -5.24
C ASP A 57 19.39 -4.68 -5.01
N ASP A 58 19.74 -4.27 -3.79
CA ASP A 58 21.09 -3.83 -3.44
C ASP A 58 22.09 -5.00 -3.28
N ILE A 59 21.71 -6.09 -2.59
CA ILE A 59 22.63 -7.17 -2.21
C ILE A 59 22.17 -8.58 -2.58
N GLY A 60 21.06 -8.72 -3.30
CA GLY A 60 20.51 -10.01 -3.74
C GLY A 60 19.97 -10.88 -2.60
N ARG A 61 19.62 -10.29 -1.44
CA ARG A 61 19.13 -11.00 -0.26
C ARG A 61 17.79 -10.44 0.20
N THR A 62 16.87 -11.32 0.56
CA THR A 62 15.60 -10.97 1.22
C THR A 62 15.41 -11.82 2.47
N THR A 63 14.49 -11.42 3.33
CA THR A 63 14.07 -12.23 4.48
C THR A 63 13.01 -13.24 4.06
N ALA A 64 12.88 -14.35 4.79
CA ALA A 64 11.81 -15.33 4.55
C ALA A 64 10.39 -14.77 4.80
N ALA A 65 10.28 -13.59 5.41
CA ALA A 65 8.99 -12.94 5.70
C ALA A 65 8.43 -12.15 4.51
N VAL A 66 9.21 -11.90 3.45
CA VAL A 66 8.81 -11.07 2.32
C VAL A 66 8.83 -11.88 1.03
N GLU A 67 7.67 -11.97 0.38
CA GLU A 67 7.54 -12.61 -0.93
C GLU A 67 8.01 -11.63 -2.02
N LEU A 68 8.95 -12.07 -2.84
CA LEU A 68 9.44 -11.25 -3.95
C LEU A 68 8.40 -11.23 -5.08
N PRO A 69 8.19 -10.10 -5.76
CA PRO A 69 7.36 -10.08 -6.94
C PRO A 69 7.96 -11.05 -7.97
N GLY A 70 7.12 -11.93 -8.53
CA GLY A 70 7.53 -12.81 -9.61
C GLY A 70 8.12 -11.95 -10.74
N ARG A 71 9.31 -12.31 -11.24
CA ARG A 71 9.92 -11.62 -12.36
C ARG A 71 8.96 -11.71 -13.55
N GLU A 72 8.32 -10.61 -13.93
CA GLU A 72 7.71 -10.54 -15.26
C GLU A 72 8.85 -10.65 -16.26
N GLU A 73 8.87 -11.74 -17.03
CA GLU A 73 9.82 -11.86 -18.13
C GLU A 73 9.67 -10.64 -19.05
N PRO A 74 10.78 -10.08 -19.56
CA PRO A 74 10.71 -8.94 -20.46
C PRO A 74 9.74 -9.27 -21.60
N ARG A 75 8.66 -8.49 -21.74
CA ARG A 75 7.81 -8.61 -22.92
C ARG A 75 8.66 -8.30 -24.15
N VAL A 76 8.97 -9.33 -24.93
CA VAL A 76 9.57 -9.17 -26.25
C VAL A 76 8.56 -8.40 -27.08
N LEU A 77 8.81 -7.10 -27.29
CA LEU A 77 8.08 -6.28 -28.24
C LEU A 77 8.46 -6.78 -29.64
N THR A 78 7.74 -7.78 -30.15
CA THR A 78 7.87 -8.17 -31.56
C THR A 78 7.33 -7.00 -32.39
N SER A 79 8.23 -6.32 -33.08
CA SER A 79 7.93 -5.17 -33.92
C SER A 79 7.14 -5.58 -35.16
N GLU A 80 5.84 -5.81 -35.02
CA GLU A 80 4.92 -5.77 -36.16
C GLU A 80 4.56 -4.31 -36.46
N ILE A 81 5.55 -3.56 -36.97
CA ILE A 81 5.25 -2.33 -37.73
C ILE A 81 4.61 -2.82 -39.03
N ARG A 82 3.27 -2.88 -39.05
CA ARG A 82 2.50 -2.99 -40.29
C ARG A 82 2.91 -1.84 -41.20
N ARG A 83 3.66 -2.15 -42.26
CA ARG A 83 3.67 -1.37 -43.50
C ARG A 83 2.22 -1.25 -43.95
N VAL A 84 1.63 -0.07 -43.76
CA VAL A 84 0.48 0.35 -44.55
C VAL A 84 1.09 1.15 -45.70
N ALA A 85 1.11 0.52 -46.86
CA ALA A 85 1.29 1.17 -48.15
C ALA A 85 -0.02 1.86 -48.55
#